data_AF-A0A285ZXG1-F1
#
_entry.id   AF-A0A285ZXG1-F1
#
_cell.length_a   1.000
_cell.length_b   1.000
_cell.length_c   1.000
_cell.angle_alpha   90.00
_cell.angle_beta   90.00
_cell.angle_gamma   90.00
#
_symmetry.space_group_name_H-M   'P 1'
#
loop_
_entity.id
_entity.type
_entity.pdbx_description
1 polymer ?
#
loop_
_entity_poly.entity_id
_entity_poly.type
_entity_poly.pdbx_seq_one_letter_code
_entity_poly.pdbx_strand_id
1 'polypeptide(L)'
;MLKKFHNILGKLFLSGASFFWTSCDSGTSAEKPSAFIDIDKELAKLTTTDTTGLRGTCIPEYQYCEMTKGWSNHYNAQAHAASIAFEKLDEQHKDNPDYYGNNSCYRDLLGHLGNAPVYGVPECPTGLTPCEMDSTSIYSIYKGVRIDDAYIAALQHKEKDYYETVKSTLEEINEGIEKCEVQ
;
A
#
# COMPACT_ATOMS: atom_id res chain seq x y z
N MET A 1 48.96 -38.81 -19.17
CA MET A 1 47.96 -38.60 -18.11
C MET A 1 48.66 -37.96 -16.92
N LEU A 2 48.05 -36.88 -16.38
CA LEU A 2 47.92 -36.49 -14.96
C LEU A 2 48.94 -37.05 -13.96
N LYS A 3 49.52 -36.34 -12.99
CA LYS A 3 49.20 -35.09 -12.24
C LYS A 3 50.48 -34.80 -11.43
N LYS A 4 51.07 -33.60 -11.43
CA LYS A 4 50.72 -32.35 -10.71
C LYS A 4 51.31 -32.26 -9.29
N PHE A 5 52.00 -31.13 -9.06
CA PHE A 5 52.38 -30.46 -7.80
C PHE A 5 53.73 -30.82 -7.13
N HIS A 6 54.81 -30.20 -7.64
CA HIS A 6 55.85 -29.63 -6.78
C HIS A 6 55.29 -28.33 -6.17
N ASN A 7 55.16 -28.19 -4.85
CA ASN A 7 56.21 -27.79 -3.90
C ASN A 7 56.96 -26.53 -4.34
N ILE A 8 56.88 -25.48 -3.52
CA ILE A 8 58.02 -24.69 -2.99
C ILE A 8 57.60 -23.24 -2.74
N LEU A 9 57.68 -22.87 -1.44
CA LEU A 9 58.16 -21.62 -0.87
C LEU A 9 57.59 -20.30 -1.42
N GLY A 10 57.20 -19.34 -0.61
CA GLY A 10 57.77 -19.01 0.69
C GLY A 10 57.73 -17.50 0.80
N LYS A 11 57.33 -17.05 1.99
CA LYS A 11 57.56 -15.74 2.61
C LYS A 11 58.46 -14.79 1.80
N LEU A 12 57.88 -13.67 1.36
CA LEU A 12 58.60 -12.41 1.19
C LEU A 12 57.96 -11.37 2.11
N PHE A 13 58.73 -11.00 3.12
CA PHE A 13 58.42 -10.06 4.20
C PHE A 13 58.56 -8.61 3.71
N LEU A 14 57.65 -7.75 4.20
CA LEU A 14 57.85 -6.37 4.69
C LEU A 14 58.82 -5.42 3.96
N SER A 15 58.31 -4.27 3.49
CA SER A 15 58.62 -2.92 4.04
C SER A 15 58.47 -1.81 2.99
N GLY A 16 57.87 -0.68 3.39
CA GLY A 16 57.79 0.54 2.57
C GLY A 16 56.63 1.44 2.99
N ALA A 17 56.83 2.23 4.05
CA ALA A 17 55.86 3.21 4.51
C ALA A 17 55.78 4.44 3.58
N SER A 18 54.60 5.07 3.62
CA SER A 18 54.26 6.47 3.33
C SER A 18 54.33 6.97 1.89
N PHE A 19 53.18 7.41 1.35
CA PHE A 19 52.85 8.83 1.17
C PHE A 19 51.32 9.00 1.12
N PHE A 20 50.81 9.95 1.92
CA PHE A 20 49.44 10.42 1.92
C PHE A 20 49.10 11.10 0.58
N TRP A 21 47.97 10.72 -0.01
CA TRP A 21 47.08 11.67 -0.68
C TRP A 21 45.67 11.43 -0.16
N THR A 22 45.26 12.33 0.72
CA THR A 22 43.87 12.72 0.91
C THR A 22 43.31 13.17 -0.43
N SER A 23 42.58 12.30 -1.10
CA SER A 23 41.41 12.74 -1.86
C SER A 23 40.24 12.64 -0.88
N CYS A 24 39.94 13.74 -0.22
CA CYS A 24 38.60 13.94 0.33
C CYS A 24 37.64 13.86 -0.85
N ASP A 25 37.11 12.67 -1.14
CA ASP A 25 35.76 12.66 -1.69
C ASP A 25 34.86 12.99 -0.51
N SER A 26 34.38 14.22 -0.48
CA SER A 26 33.26 14.65 0.34
C SER A 26 32.03 13.91 -0.16
N GLY A 27 31.93 12.66 0.26
CA GLY A 27 30.93 11.73 -0.16
C GLY A 27 30.84 10.63 0.88
N THR A 28 30.54 10.99 2.13
CA THR A 28 29.43 10.28 2.76
C THR A 28 28.31 10.36 1.73
N SER A 29 28.20 9.33 0.89
CA SER A 29 27.04 9.15 0.03
C SER A 29 25.89 9.05 1.01
N ALA A 30 25.28 10.19 1.32
CA ALA A 30 23.88 10.20 1.67
C ALA A 30 23.25 9.41 0.52
N GLU A 31 22.87 8.16 0.77
CA GLU A 31 22.07 7.40 -0.16
C GLU A 31 20.99 8.36 -0.62
N LYS A 32 21.01 8.70 -1.92
CA LYS A 32 19.94 9.51 -2.47
C LYS A 32 18.65 8.77 -2.11
N PRO A 33 17.64 9.44 -1.51
CA PRO A 33 16.46 8.72 -1.07
C PRO A 33 15.91 7.96 -2.28
N SER A 34 15.67 6.66 -2.14
CA SER A 34 15.04 5.88 -3.22
C SER A 34 13.53 6.02 -3.08
N ALA A 35 12.83 6.19 -4.20
CA ALA A 35 11.38 6.10 -4.21
C ALA A 35 10.86 4.65 -4.10
N PHE A 36 11.75 3.66 -4.05
CA PHE A 36 11.36 2.26 -3.85
C PHE A 36 10.63 2.07 -2.52
N ILE A 37 9.49 1.38 -2.58
CA ILE A 37 8.58 1.21 -1.46
C ILE A 37 8.84 -0.14 -0.78
N ASP A 38 9.13 -0.11 0.52
CA ASP A 38 9.12 -1.30 1.37
C ASP A 38 7.66 -1.72 1.63
N ILE A 39 7.17 -2.63 0.78
CA ILE A 39 5.76 -3.05 0.76
C ILE A 39 5.35 -3.66 2.10
N ASP A 40 6.18 -4.52 2.70
CA ASP A 40 5.85 -5.17 3.97
C ASP A 40 5.71 -4.16 5.10
N LYS A 41 6.59 -3.14 5.13
CA LYS A 41 6.52 -2.06 6.11
C LYS A 41 5.27 -1.20 5.94
N GLU A 42 4.86 -0.90 4.70
CA GLU A 42 3.66 -0.11 4.43
C GLU A 42 2.39 -0.90 4.73
N LEU A 43 2.34 -2.18 4.35
CA LEU A 43 1.23 -3.08 4.65
C LEU A 43 1.06 -3.32 6.16
N ALA A 44 2.15 -3.33 6.94
CA ALA A 44 2.09 -3.45 8.40
C ALA A 44 1.41 -2.25 9.09
N LYS A 45 1.23 -1.11 8.41
CA LYS A 45 0.47 0.03 8.93
C LYS A 45 -1.05 -0.15 8.79
N LEU A 46 -1.49 -1.09 7.95
CA LEU A 46 -2.90 -1.41 7.79
C LEU A 46 -3.38 -2.20 9.02
N THR A 47 -4.44 -1.70 9.66
CA THR A 47 -5.05 -2.36 10.82
C THR A 47 -6.35 -3.02 10.41
N THR A 48 -6.59 -4.23 10.90
CA THR A 48 -7.89 -4.91 10.74
C THR A 48 -8.82 -4.50 11.86
N THR A 49 -10.11 -4.42 11.57
CA THR A 49 -11.13 -4.12 12.58
C THR A 49 -11.25 -5.29 13.55
N ASP A 50 -11.20 -5.01 14.85
CA ASP A 50 -11.54 -6.01 15.87
C ASP A 50 -13.05 -6.26 15.84
N THR A 51 -13.44 -7.47 15.43
CA THR A 51 -14.86 -7.86 15.34
C THR A 51 -15.39 -8.50 16.62
N THR A 52 -14.55 -8.63 17.64
CA THR A 52 -14.93 -9.21 18.93
C THR A 52 -16.06 -8.42 19.57
N GLY A 53 -17.20 -9.08 19.81
CA GLY A 53 -18.36 -8.47 20.47
C GLY A 53 -19.21 -7.55 19.57
N LEU A 54 -18.89 -7.42 18.27
CA LEU A 54 -19.72 -6.63 17.35
C LEU A 54 -21.08 -7.30 17.08
N ARG A 55 -21.14 -8.63 17.07
CA ARG A 55 -22.38 -9.37 16.76
C ARG A 55 -23.52 -8.97 17.69
N GLY A 56 -24.66 -8.60 17.11
CA GLY A 56 -25.86 -8.19 17.85
C GLY A 56 -25.89 -6.72 18.25
N THR A 57 -24.80 -5.97 18.04
CA THR A 57 -24.79 -4.51 18.20
C THR A 57 -25.52 -3.82 17.04
N CYS A 58 -25.86 -2.54 17.23
CA CYS A 58 -26.73 -1.78 16.34
C CYS A 58 -25.95 -0.74 15.54
N ILE A 59 -26.11 -0.76 14.22
CA ILE A 59 -25.57 0.26 13.32
C ILE A 59 -26.67 0.83 12.42
N PRO A 60 -26.53 2.06 11.90
CA PRO A 60 -27.44 2.58 10.90
C PRO A 60 -27.53 1.68 9.65
N GLU A 61 -28.73 1.55 9.08
CA GLU A 61 -28.99 0.72 7.89
C GLU A 61 -28.04 1.04 6.74
N TYR A 62 -27.80 2.32 6.45
CA TYR A 62 -26.92 2.73 5.36
C TYR A 62 -25.48 2.19 5.52
N GLN A 63 -24.95 2.12 6.75
CA GLN A 63 -23.60 1.58 7.00
C GLN A 63 -23.55 0.08 6.76
N TYR A 64 -24.61 -0.63 7.15
CA TYR A 64 -24.75 -2.05 6.87
C TYR A 64 -24.72 -2.32 5.36
N CYS A 65 -25.48 -1.53 4.60
CA CYS A 65 -25.61 -1.71 3.16
C CYS A 65 -24.33 -1.34 2.43
N GLU A 66 -23.66 -0.25 2.83
CA GLU A 66 -22.36 0.14 2.28
C GLU A 66 -21.30 -0.95 2.50
N MET A 67 -21.27 -1.56 3.69
CA MET A 67 -20.33 -2.63 4.00
C MET A 67 -20.59 -3.89 3.17
N THR A 68 -21.85 -4.32 3.08
CA THR A 68 -22.23 -5.59 2.44
C THR A 68 -22.31 -5.52 0.91
N LYS A 69 -22.40 -4.32 0.32
CA LYS A 69 -22.51 -4.14 -1.13
C LYS A 69 -21.29 -3.53 -1.80
N GLY A 70 -20.28 -3.11 -1.02
CA GLY A 70 -18.90 -2.97 -1.51
C GLY A 70 -18.71 -1.97 -2.65
N TRP A 71 -18.98 -0.68 -2.41
CA TRP A 71 -18.66 0.35 -3.40
C TRP A 71 -17.33 1.03 -3.04
N SER A 72 -16.44 1.16 -4.03
CA SER A 72 -15.16 1.91 -4.01
C SER A 72 -13.93 1.31 -3.33
N ASN A 73 -13.99 0.13 -2.69
CA ASN A 73 -12.84 -0.38 -1.93
C ASN A 73 -11.56 -0.56 -2.76
N HIS A 74 -11.71 -1.07 -3.99
CA HIS A 74 -10.60 -1.25 -4.93
C HIS A 74 -9.95 0.09 -5.31
N TYR A 75 -10.73 1.09 -5.71
CA TYR A 75 -10.18 2.39 -6.10
C TYR A 75 -9.59 3.17 -4.92
N ASN A 76 -10.20 3.06 -3.73
CA ASN A 76 -9.64 3.66 -2.52
C ASN A 76 -8.30 3.02 -2.15
N ALA A 77 -8.15 1.71 -2.34
CA ALA A 77 -6.88 1.01 -2.16
C ALA A 77 -5.82 1.46 -3.18
N GLN A 78 -6.18 1.59 -4.45
CA GLN A 78 -5.27 2.11 -5.49
C GLN A 78 -4.84 3.56 -5.19
N ALA A 79 -5.77 4.42 -4.80
CA ALA A 79 -5.47 5.80 -4.45
C ALA A 79 -4.56 5.90 -3.21
N HIS A 80 -4.76 5.03 -2.21
CA HIS A 80 -3.86 4.94 -1.06
C HIS A 80 -2.45 4.49 -1.48
N ALA A 81 -2.33 3.40 -2.26
CA ALA A 81 -1.04 2.95 -2.77
C ALA A 81 -0.32 4.05 -3.58
N ALA A 82 -1.05 4.77 -4.43
CA ALA A 82 -0.51 5.92 -5.16
C ALA A 82 -0.03 7.03 -4.22
N SER A 83 -0.79 7.35 -3.16
CA SER A 83 -0.40 8.37 -2.18
C SER A 83 0.94 8.08 -1.48
N ILE A 84 1.22 6.81 -1.19
CA ILE A 84 2.51 6.36 -0.63
C ILE A 84 3.63 6.62 -1.65
N ALA A 85 3.39 6.30 -2.92
CA ALA A 85 4.35 6.53 -3.99
C ALA A 85 4.65 8.02 -4.21
N PHE A 86 3.62 8.87 -4.16
CA PHE A 86 3.80 10.33 -4.20
C PHE A 86 4.69 10.82 -3.06
N GLU A 87 4.43 10.38 -1.82
CA GLU A 87 5.25 10.77 -0.66
C GLU A 87 6.73 10.36 -0.85
N LYS A 88 6.98 9.17 -1.39
CA LYS A 88 8.33 8.65 -1.62
C LYS A 88 9.07 9.40 -2.74
N LEU A 89 8.37 9.70 -3.83
CA LEU A 89 8.91 10.50 -4.92
C LEU A 89 9.18 11.95 -4.48
N ASP A 90 8.27 12.56 -3.72
CA ASP A 90 8.46 13.90 -3.16
C ASP A 90 9.67 13.94 -2.21
N GLU A 91 9.88 12.90 -1.40
CA GLU A 91 11.04 12.77 -0.52
C GLU A 91 12.37 12.66 -1.32
N GLN A 92 12.38 11.83 -2.38
CA GLN A 92 13.54 11.66 -3.27
C GLN A 92 13.87 12.94 -4.06
N HIS A 93 12.84 13.69 -4.44
CA HIS A 93 12.95 14.86 -5.31
C HIS A 93 12.69 16.19 -4.60
N LYS A 94 12.79 16.22 -3.27
CA LYS A 94 12.54 17.41 -2.44
C LYS A 94 13.32 18.67 -2.87
N ASP A 95 14.49 18.48 -3.48
CA ASP A 95 15.36 19.56 -3.97
C ASP A 95 15.03 19.99 -5.42
N ASN A 96 14.04 19.36 -6.07
CA ASN A 96 13.57 19.64 -7.42
C ASN A 96 12.03 19.72 -7.49
N PRO A 97 11.43 20.88 -7.17
CA PRO A 97 9.99 21.03 -7.03
C PRO A 97 9.17 20.81 -8.33
N ASP A 98 9.78 20.91 -9.51
CA ASP A 98 9.10 20.69 -10.80
C ASP A 98 9.27 19.25 -11.33
N TYR A 99 9.81 18.32 -10.54
CA TYR A 99 10.10 16.96 -10.97
C TYR A 99 8.89 16.23 -11.57
N TYR A 100 7.74 16.35 -10.91
CA TYR A 100 6.51 15.66 -11.31
C TYR A 100 5.90 16.22 -12.60
N GLY A 101 6.01 17.54 -12.82
CA GLY A 101 5.56 18.20 -14.03
C GLY A 101 6.45 17.90 -15.24
N ASN A 102 7.74 17.65 -15.00
CA ASN A 102 8.75 17.44 -16.04
C ASN A 102 8.96 15.96 -16.42
N ASN A 103 8.68 15.01 -15.53
CA ASN A 103 8.86 13.58 -15.81
C ASN A 103 7.54 12.90 -16.22
N SER A 104 7.34 12.74 -17.54
CA SER A 104 6.15 12.07 -18.09
C SER A 104 6.01 10.62 -17.64
N CYS A 105 7.09 9.93 -17.28
CA CYS A 105 7.06 8.53 -16.88
C CYS A 105 6.28 8.33 -15.57
N TYR A 106 6.56 9.11 -14.52
CA TYR A 106 5.84 9.02 -13.24
C TYR A 106 4.40 9.50 -13.34
N ARG A 107 4.15 10.53 -14.16
CA ARG A 107 2.79 11.02 -14.41
C ARG A 107 1.93 9.95 -15.08
N ASP A 108 2.47 9.22 -16.05
CA ASP A 108 1.76 8.15 -16.74
C ASP A 108 1.57 6.93 -15.82
N LEU A 109 2.59 6.59 -15.01
CA LEU A 109 2.55 5.52 -14.02
C LEU A 109 1.47 5.74 -12.95
N LEU A 110 1.35 6.94 -12.37
CA LEU A 110 0.46 7.17 -11.23
C LEU A 110 -0.88 7.82 -11.64
N GLY A 111 -0.97 8.43 -12.82
CA GLY A 111 -2.13 9.20 -13.26
C GLY A 111 -3.43 8.40 -13.44
N HIS A 112 -3.34 7.07 -13.54
CA HIS A 112 -4.49 6.18 -13.71
C HIS A 112 -5.02 5.56 -12.41
N LEU A 113 -4.26 5.67 -11.30
CA LEU A 113 -4.55 4.98 -10.04
C LEU A 113 -5.55 5.73 -9.12
N GLY A 114 -6.10 6.87 -9.57
CA GLY A 114 -6.91 7.76 -8.74
C GLY A 114 -8.33 8.06 -9.21
N ASN A 115 -8.81 7.46 -10.32
CA ASN A 115 -10.11 7.85 -10.91
C ASN A 115 -11.18 6.76 -10.75
N ALA A 116 -12.01 6.91 -9.71
CA ALA A 116 -13.23 6.13 -9.53
C ALA A 116 -14.46 6.95 -9.93
N PRO A 117 -15.34 6.44 -10.82
CA PRO A 117 -16.67 7.01 -10.94
C PRO A 117 -17.55 6.55 -9.77
N VAL A 118 -18.10 7.51 -9.02
CA VAL A 118 -19.09 7.25 -7.96
C VAL A 118 -20.44 7.00 -8.63
N TYR A 119 -20.96 5.77 -8.58
CA TYR A 119 -22.29 5.46 -9.09
C TYR A 119 -23.17 4.88 -7.99
N GLY A 120 -24.43 5.36 -7.93
CA GLY A 120 -25.60 4.71 -7.35
C GLY A 120 -25.63 4.45 -5.84
N VAL A 121 -26.79 4.65 -5.20
CA VAL A 121 -27.06 4.07 -3.87
C VAL A 121 -27.49 2.62 -4.10
N PRO A 122 -26.72 1.61 -3.68
CA PRO A 122 -27.13 0.22 -3.84
C PRO A 122 -28.34 -0.11 -2.96
N GLU A 123 -29.22 -0.97 -3.46
CA GLU A 123 -30.30 -1.53 -2.67
C GLU A 123 -29.73 -2.43 -1.56
N CYS A 124 -30.18 -2.17 -0.33
CA CYS A 124 -29.85 -2.96 0.85
C CYS A 124 -30.30 -4.42 0.71
N PRO A 125 -29.57 -5.39 1.31
CA PRO A 125 -30.06 -6.77 1.38
C PRO A 125 -31.47 -6.86 1.97
N THR A 126 -32.31 -7.72 1.39
CA THR A 126 -33.64 -8.01 1.95
C THR A 126 -33.49 -8.97 3.14
N GLY A 127 -34.17 -8.70 4.25
CA GLY A 127 -34.10 -9.53 5.47
C GLY A 127 -33.21 -8.99 6.60
N LEU A 128 -33.01 -7.67 6.68
CA LEU A 128 -32.29 -7.03 7.78
C LEU A 128 -33.02 -7.25 9.12
N THR A 129 -32.25 -7.51 10.19
CA THR A 129 -32.81 -7.64 11.54
C THR A 129 -32.81 -6.27 12.23
N PRO A 130 -33.96 -5.65 12.50
CA PRO A 130 -34.01 -4.37 13.20
C PRO A 130 -33.52 -4.46 14.64
N CYS A 131 -32.95 -3.36 15.13
CA CYS A 131 -32.60 -3.21 16.55
C CYS A 131 -33.83 -3.06 17.45
N GLU A 132 -34.78 -2.25 17.00
CA GLU A 132 -36.09 -2.03 17.62
C GLU A 132 -37.16 -2.29 16.55
N MET A 133 -38.15 -3.13 16.86
CA MET A 133 -39.35 -3.23 16.03
C MET A 133 -40.25 -2.06 16.39
N ASP A 134 -40.25 -1.00 15.59
CA ASP A 134 -41.31 0.00 15.69
C ASP A 134 -42.60 -0.62 15.17
N SER A 135 -43.53 -0.96 16.06
CA SER A 135 -44.81 -1.56 15.71
C SER A 135 -45.75 -0.61 14.95
N THR A 136 -45.33 0.63 14.67
CA THR A 136 -46.20 1.69 14.13
C THR A 136 -45.88 2.13 12.71
N SER A 137 -44.76 1.72 12.10
CA SER A 137 -44.38 2.17 10.76
C SER A 137 -44.64 1.12 9.67
N ILE A 138 -45.49 1.48 8.69
CA ILE A 138 -45.75 0.75 7.44
C ILE A 138 -44.57 0.87 6.44
N TYR A 139 -43.65 1.81 6.66
CA TYR A 139 -42.41 1.93 5.92
C TYR A 139 -41.25 1.51 6.84
N SER A 140 -40.65 0.36 6.56
CA SER A 140 -39.50 -0.16 7.29
C SER A 140 -38.24 0.66 6.95
N ILE A 141 -38.17 1.90 7.44
CA ILE A 141 -36.92 2.64 7.54
C ILE A 141 -36.30 2.18 8.86
N TYR A 142 -35.35 1.26 8.80
CA TYR A 142 -34.72 0.75 10.01
C TYR A 142 -33.82 1.84 10.58
N LYS A 143 -34.18 2.41 11.74
CA LYS A 143 -33.29 3.35 12.46
C LYS A 143 -31.95 2.72 12.85
N GLY A 144 -31.92 1.40 12.98
CA GLY A 144 -30.71 0.61 13.18
C GLY A 144 -30.94 -0.86 12.86
N VAL A 145 -29.91 -1.50 12.32
CA VAL A 145 -29.86 -2.91 11.95
C VAL A 145 -28.81 -3.60 12.82
N ARG A 146 -29.10 -4.83 13.23
CA ARG A 146 -28.17 -5.63 14.02
C ARG A 146 -27.05 -6.16 13.15
N ILE A 147 -25.82 -6.03 13.63
CA ILE A 147 -24.66 -6.70 13.03
C ILE A 147 -24.84 -8.21 13.18
N ASP A 148 -24.76 -8.90 12.04
CA ASP A 148 -24.83 -10.35 11.94
C ASP A 148 -23.53 -10.93 11.34
N ASP A 149 -23.53 -12.23 11.05
CA ASP A 149 -22.38 -12.92 10.47
C ASP A 149 -22.11 -12.47 9.03
N ALA A 150 -23.13 -12.06 8.29
CA ALA A 150 -22.97 -11.58 6.93
C ALA A 150 -22.23 -10.22 6.91
N TYR A 151 -22.55 -9.33 7.84
CA TYR A 151 -21.82 -8.07 8.02
C TYR A 151 -20.37 -8.30 8.41
N ILE A 152 -20.11 -9.15 9.41
CA ILE A 152 -18.74 -9.45 9.86
C ILE A 152 -17.92 -10.07 8.72
N ALA A 153 -18.50 -11.02 7.98
CA ALA A 153 -17.84 -11.64 6.84
C ALA A 153 -17.57 -10.62 5.70
N ALA A 154 -18.52 -9.74 5.42
CA ALA A 154 -18.34 -8.68 4.42
C ALA A 154 -17.24 -7.69 4.82
N LEU A 155 -17.18 -7.30 6.10
CA LEU A 155 -16.12 -6.45 6.64
C LEU A 155 -14.75 -7.10 6.48
N GLN A 156 -14.60 -8.35 6.92
CA GLN A 156 -13.34 -9.09 6.78
C GLN A 156 -12.92 -9.27 5.32
N HIS A 157 -13.88 -9.58 4.44
CA HIS A 157 -13.62 -9.70 3.01
C HIS A 157 -13.16 -8.36 2.41
N LYS A 158 -13.82 -7.26 2.76
CA LYS A 158 -13.47 -5.90 2.31
C LYS A 158 -12.07 -5.50 2.80
N GLU A 159 -11.72 -5.77 4.05
CA GLU A 159 -10.38 -5.49 4.57
C GLU A 159 -9.30 -6.31 3.85
N LYS A 160 -9.57 -7.59 3.59
CA LYS A 160 -8.67 -8.45 2.82
C LYS A 160 -8.49 -7.93 1.40
N ASP A 161 -9.58 -7.61 0.71
CA ASP A 161 -9.54 -7.12 -0.67
C ASP A 161 -8.80 -5.77 -0.76
N TYR A 162 -8.96 -4.92 0.26
CA TYR A 162 -8.23 -3.66 0.39
C TYR A 162 -6.73 -3.92 0.50
N TYR A 163 -6.34 -4.80 1.44
CA TYR A 163 -4.95 -5.19 1.67
C TYR A 163 -4.29 -5.74 0.39
N GLU A 164 -4.94 -6.70 -0.27
CA GLU A 164 -4.41 -7.32 -1.48
C GLU A 164 -4.31 -6.31 -2.64
N THR A 165 -5.29 -5.41 -2.77
CA THR A 165 -5.24 -4.36 -3.80
C THR A 165 -4.11 -3.35 -3.52
N VAL A 166 -3.93 -2.91 -2.27
CA VAL A 166 -2.79 -2.04 -1.90
C VAL A 166 -1.49 -2.74 -2.25
N LYS A 167 -1.34 -4.00 -1.85
CA LYS A 167 -0.14 -4.79 -2.14
C LYS A 167 0.15 -4.87 -3.63
N SER A 168 -0.80 -5.34 -4.44
CA SER A 168 -0.58 -5.51 -5.88
C SER A 168 -0.28 -4.18 -6.57
N THR A 169 -0.95 -3.09 -6.16
CA THR A 169 -0.69 -1.77 -6.74
C THR A 169 0.68 -1.22 -6.33
N LEU A 170 1.13 -1.47 -5.10
CA LEU A 170 2.50 -1.11 -4.69
C LEU A 170 3.57 -1.92 -5.45
N GLU A 171 3.31 -3.19 -5.75
CA GLU A 171 4.18 -4.01 -6.60
C GLU A 171 4.28 -3.42 -8.02
N GLU A 172 3.14 -3.09 -8.65
CA GLU A 172 3.07 -2.43 -9.96
C GLU A 172 3.80 -1.08 -9.98
N ILE A 173 3.64 -0.29 -8.92
CA ILE A 173 4.33 1.00 -8.76
C ILE A 173 5.84 0.79 -8.65
N ASN A 174 6.33 -0.14 -7.81
CA ASN A 174 7.76 -0.40 -7.66
C ASN A 174 8.40 -0.82 -8.99
N GLU A 175 7.75 -1.70 -9.74
CA GLU A 175 8.20 -2.07 -11.10
C GLU A 175 8.21 -0.87 -12.06
N GLY A 176 7.24 0.04 -11.93
CA GLY A 176 7.15 1.27 -12.70
C GLY A 176 8.26 2.27 -12.37
N ILE A 177 8.52 2.47 -11.08
CA ILE A 177 9.59 3.37 -10.57
C ILE A 177 10.94 2.88 -11.10
N GLU A 178 11.25 1.59 -10.99
CA GLU A 178 12.51 1.03 -11.50
C GLU A 178 12.68 1.31 -13.01
N LYS A 179 11.61 1.17 -13.80
CA LYS A 179 11.64 1.48 -15.24
C LYS A 179 11.84 2.97 -15.52
N CYS A 180 11.32 3.86 -14.67
CA CYS A 180 11.46 5.31 -14.82
C CYS A 180 12.82 5.83 -14.34
N GLU A 181 13.48 5.18 -13.38
CA GLU A 181 14.81 5.57 -12.89
C GLU A 181 15.95 5.21 -13.88
N VAL A 182 15.73 4.26 -14.80
CA VAL A 182 16.73 3.80 -15.79
C VAL A 182 16.75 4.65 -17.08
N GLN A 183 15.81 5.60 -17.23
CA GLN A 183 15.68 6.49 -18.41
C GLN A 183 16.48 7.78 -18.28
#